data_AF-A0A7C1H061-F1
#
_entry.id   AF-A0A7C1H061-F1
#
_cell.length_a   1.000
_cell.length_b   1.000
_cell.length_c   1.000
_cell.angle_alpha   90.00
_cell.angle_beta   90.00
_cell.angle_gamma   90.00
#
_symmetry.space_group_name_H-M   'P 1'
#
loop_
_entity.id
_entity.type
_entity.pdbx_description
1 polymer ?
#
loop_
_entity_poly.entity_id
_entity_poly.type
_entity_poly.pdbx_seq_one_letter_code
_entity_poly.pdbx_strand_id
1 'polypeptide(L)'
;MPQTKRITENFKQNLTNLGFTPRIINPVKMNNVVIFSADEHIRDSSQKIKSYMPWINVQILTDPFSASNYQSDQPTVFIFDDTAMTLVNTQRIRAYNVDAVLVLLSANEFIHCSPPAAAEAKFPYVAKADLIFAVNHHEFLPETIITAVVRSAEDRLNIQKYSTARRYIFLVIDDEPRWFSQFLPVLYNIIGQRADVMLTRTYEETLNFIFNLSDPSEIDQQNYLSNGHGDDIVCVITDMYFPIDNKLSIKAGQAIVELIKKYFPRIPILIASKAEEGNHYKNFAFVIPKGDSGSLQALQEYIHDYTGMGDFIIRDEKGAIRYRVSNIHQLLKLIIEAEDNSLESKQLRKLLEKYGRKEYFSTWLYMHGFRDLGDELRPKRATGKKMLNILKQAITAEIERTQKSPLIINGNRIFSLEDLLKLLRTIETDKIQFLSDNDIFSYWLDRKGFPELAEEFRPIHGAGYELTKSLADLVEKWIPIYRKRSQQSNK
;
A
#
# COMPACT_ATOMS: atom_id res chain seq x y z
N MET A 1 24.35 -8.18 -9.09
CA MET A 1 24.41 -9.14 -7.96
C MET A 1 25.31 -8.77 -6.77
N PRO A 2 26.33 -7.87 -6.85
CA PRO A 2 27.10 -7.48 -5.66
C PRO A 2 26.46 -6.40 -4.77
N GLN A 3 25.75 -5.41 -5.34
CA GLN A 3 25.21 -4.27 -4.57
C GLN A 3 23.91 -4.59 -3.82
N THR A 4 23.09 -5.48 -4.36
CA THR A 4 21.84 -5.95 -3.73
C THR A 4 22.08 -6.58 -2.36
N LYS A 5 23.21 -7.30 -2.19
CA LYS A 5 23.64 -7.87 -0.90
C LYS A 5 24.06 -6.80 0.10
N ARG A 6 24.76 -5.75 -0.32
CA ARG A 6 25.19 -4.66 0.58
C ARG A 6 24.03 -3.82 1.11
N ILE A 7 23.05 -3.49 0.27
CA ILE A 7 21.84 -2.76 0.70
C ILE A 7 21.05 -3.63 1.70
N THR A 8 20.88 -4.93 1.41
CA THR A 8 20.18 -5.84 2.34
C THR A 8 20.97 -6.15 3.60
N GLU A 9 22.30 -6.12 3.62
CA GLU A 9 23.10 -6.41 4.82
C GLU A 9 23.09 -5.26 5.84
N ASN A 10 23.29 -4.00 5.42
CA ASN A 10 23.16 -2.84 6.31
C ASN A 10 21.71 -2.67 6.83
N PHE A 11 20.74 -2.91 5.93
CA PHE A 11 19.33 -2.90 6.28
C PHE A 11 19.00 -4.01 7.29
N LYS A 12 19.48 -5.23 7.08
CA LYS A 12 19.34 -6.35 8.03
C LYS A 12 20.01 -6.06 9.37
N GLN A 13 21.20 -5.46 9.40
CA GLN A 13 21.87 -5.08 10.64
C GLN A 13 21.05 -4.06 11.47
N ASN A 14 20.47 -3.06 10.81
CA ASN A 14 19.59 -2.09 11.48
C ASN A 14 18.30 -2.74 12.01
N LEU A 15 17.76 -3.73 11.30
CA LEU A 15 16.56 -4.48 11.71
C LEU A 15 16.82 -5.49 12.83
N THR A 16 18.00 -6.12 12.88
CA THR A 16 18.33 -7.12 13.92
C THR A 16 18.32 -6.58 15.34
N ASN A 17 18.39 -5.25 15.51
CA ASN A 17 18.30 -4.59 16.81
C ASN A 17 16.85 -4.24 17.23
N LEU A 18 15.87 -4.48 16.37
CA LEU A 18 14.46 -4.26 16.68
C LEU A 18 13.93 -5.51 17.40
N GLY A 19 13.33 -5.34 18.58
CA GLY A 19 12.65 -6.43 19.31
C GLY A 19 11.39 -6.97 18.62
N PHE A 20 11.15 -6.61 17.35
CA PHE A 20 10.05 -7.03 16.50
C PHE A 20 10.43 -6.92 15.02
N THR A 21 9.73 -7.64 14.16
CA THR A 21 9.88 -7.56 12.70
C THR A 21 8.97 -6.45 12.16
N PRO A 22 9.49 -5.28 11.76
CA PRO A 22 8.66 -4.26 11.12
C PRO A 22 8.21 -4.74 9.74
N ARG A 23 7.06 -4.25 9.28
CA ARG A 23 6.65 -4.46 7.90
C ARG A 23 7.42 -3.47 7.03
N ILE A 24 8.17 -4.01 6.08
CA ILE A 24 8.94 -3.20 5.13
C ILE A 24 8.24 -3.35 3.79
N ILE A 25 7.60 -2.26 3.37
CA ILE A 25 6.84 -2.25 2.13
C ILE A 25 7.79 -2.05 0.98
N ASN A 26 8.61 -0.99 1.04
CA ASN A 26 9.56 -0.64 -0.01
C ASN A 26 10.97 -0.94 0.47
N PRO A 27 11.43 -2.22 0.41
CA PRO A 27 12.80 -2.58 0.77
C PRO A 27 13.83 -1.89 -0.14
N VAL A 28 13.41 -1.50 -1.35
CA VAL A 28 14.16 -0.65 -2.26
C VAL A 28 13.40 0.66 -2.44
N LYS A 29 14.07 1.77 -2.13
CA LYS A 29 13.57 3.11 -2.43
C LYS A 29 14.17 3.64 -3.71
N MET A 30 13.45 4.49 -4.42
CA MET A 30 13.99 5.23 -5.55
C MET A 30 15.04 6.22 -5.08
N ASN A 31 16.19 6.22 -5.76
CA ASN A 31 17.31 7.10 -5.46
C ASN A 31 17.43 8.23 -6.46
N ASN A 32 17.14 7.95 -7.73
CA ASN A 32 17.25 8.93 -8.80
C ASN A 32 15.92 9.10 -9.52
N VAL A 33 15.62 10.34 -9.90
CA VAL A 33 14.61 10.66 -10.91
C VAL A 33 15.30 11.42 -12.03
N VAL A 34 15.22 10.90 -13.24
CA VAL A 34 15.75 11.51 -14.46
C VAL A 34 14.58 11.97 -15.31
N ILE A 35 14.49 13.28 -15.55
CA ILE A 35 13.44 13.88 -16.37
C ILE A 35 14.06 14.36 -17.68
N PHE A 36 13.52 13.90 -18.80
CA PHE A 36 13.80 14.47 -20.11
C PHE A 36 12.47 14.69 -20.83
N SER A 37 12.08 15.95 -20.99
CA SER A 37 10.78 16.33 -21.52
C SER A 37 10.91 17.67 -22.26
N ALA A 38 10.21 17.80 -23.38
CA ALA A 38 10.00 19.05 -24.10
C ALA A 38 9.02 19.97 -23.35
N ASP A 39 8.07 19.42 -22.60
CA ASP A 39 7.14 20.19 -21.74
C ASP A 39 7.86 20.80 -20.51
N GLU A 40 7.74 22.12 -20.36
CA GLU A 40 8.28 22.86 -19.23
C GLU A 40 7.61 22.50 -17.90
N HIS A 41 6.29 22.29 -17.89
CA HIS A 41 5.54 21.96 -16.68
C HIS A 41 5.96 20.61 -16.09
N ILE A 42 6.32 19.64 -16.94
CA ILE A 42 6.88 18.37 -16.49
C ILE A 42 8.26 18.58 -15.85
N ARG A 43 9.14 19.39 -16.46
CA ARG A 43 10.46 19.69 -15.88
C ARG A 43 10.34 20.42 -14.54
N ASP A 44 9.43 21.38 -14.45
CA ASP A 44 9.22 22.19 -13.25
C ASP A 44 8.60 21.40 -12.09
N SER A 45 7.85 20.33 -12.40
CA SER A 45 7.29 19.41 -11.39
C SER A 45 8.38 18.73 -10.52
N SER A 46 9.64 18.77 -10.93
CA SER A 46 10.80 18.31 -10.14
C SER A 46 10.88 18.95 -8.75
N GLN A 47 10.41 20.18 -8.58
CA GLN A 47 10.39 20.86 -7.27
C GLN A 47 9.46 20.13 -6.28
N LYS A 48 8.35 19.58 -6.78
CA LYS A 48 7.43 18.79 -5.96
C LYS A 48 8.07 17.48 -5.49
N ILE A 49 8.84 16.82 -6.36
CA ILE A 49 9.60 15.63 -6.00
C ILE A 49 10.60 15.96 -4.89
N LYS A 50 11.39 17.04 -5.04
CA LYS A 50 12.40 17.44 -4.05
C LYS A 50 11.79 17.78 -2.68
N SER A 51 10.57 18.34 -2.65
CA SER A 51 9.89 18.66 -1.38
C SER A 51 9.25 17.43 -0.73
N TYR A 52 8.64 16.53 -1.51
CA TYR A 52 7.93 15.36 -0.98
C TYR A 52 8.86 14.16 -0.72
N MET A 53 9.92 14.01 -1.51
CA MET A 53 10.88 12.90 -1.49
C MET A 53 12.32 13.45 -1.47
N PRO A 54 12.75 14.10 -0.38
CA PRO A 54 14.03 14.84 -0.34
C PRO A 54 15.28 13.97 -0.47
N TRP A 55 15.15 12.65 -0.30
CA TRP A 55 16.24 11.69 -0.51
C TRP A 55 16.52 11.39 -2.00
N ILE A 56 15.63 11.81 -2.91
CA ILE A 56 15.76 11.55 -4.34
C ILE A 56 16.65 12.62 -4.99
N ASN A 57 17.67 12.16 -5.70
CA ASN A 57 18.45 13.00 -6.60
C ASN A 57 17.68 13.19 -7.92
N VAL A 58 17.22 14.42 -8.17
CA VAL A 58 16.46 14.75 -9.38
C VAL A 58 17.37 15.42 -10.40
N GLN A 59 17.46 14.83 -11.60
CA GLN A 59 18.22 15.36 -12.73
C GLN A 59 17.30 15.67 -13.90
N ILE A 60 17.41 16.88 -14.44
CA ILE A 60 16.71 17.30 -15.65
C ILE A 60 17.74 17.31 -16.78
N LEU A 61 17.51 16.47 -17.80
CA LEU A 61 18.38 16.38 -18.96
C LEU A 61 17.81 17.23 -20.09
N THR A 62 18.71 17.77 -20.92
CA THR A 62 18.36 18.73 -21.97
C THR A 62 18.41 18.13 -23.37
N ASP A 63 18.97 16.93 -23.52
CA ASP A 63 19.17 16.30 -24.82
C ASP A 63 18.98 14.78 -24.76
N PRO A 64 18.55 14.15 -25.88
CA PRO A 64 18.24 12.73 -25.92
C PRO A 64 19.49 11.84 -25.83
N PHE A 65 20.67 12.34 -26.16
CA PHE A 65 21.91 11.57 -26.07
C PHE A 65 22.30 11.37 -24.60
N SER A 66 22.28 12.43 -23.80
CA SER A 66 22.50 12.35 -22.35
C SER A 66 21.46 11.45 -21.68
N ALA A 67 20.18 11.57 -22.06
CA ALA A 67 19.12 10.70 -21.53
C ALA A 67 19.34 9.22 -21.89
N SER A 68 19.71 8.94 -23.13
CA SER A 68 19.94 7.56 -23.60
C SER A 68 21.20 6.91 -23.04
N ASN A 69 22.18 7.70 -22.62
CA ASN A 69 23.46 7.23 -22.09
C ASN A 69 23.58 7.43 -20.58
N TYR A 70 22.52 7.85 -19.89
CA TYR A 70 22.53 7.95 -18.44
C TYR A 70 22.86 6.60 -17.80
N GLN A 71 23.71 6.62 -16.78
CA GLN A 71 24.13 5.43 -16.05
C GLN A 71 24.02 5.66 -14.56
N SER A 72 23.37 4.72 -13.90
CA SER A 72 23.24 4.65 -12.45
C SER A 72 23.21 3.19 -12.03
N ASP A 73 23.91 2.92 -10.94
CA ASP A 73 23.84 1.65 -10.23
C ASP A 73 22.73 1.62 -9.16
N GLN A 74 22.11 2.79 -8.89
CA GLN A 74 20.98 2.94 -8.00
C GLN A 74 19.63 2.86 -8.73
N PRO A 75 18.55 2.43 -8.05
CA PRO A 75 17.17 2.48 -8.55
C PRO A 75 16.81 3.87 -9.10
N THR A 76 16.36 3.89 -10.36
CA THR A 76 16.17 5.13 -11.11
C THR A 76 14.83 5.13 -11.84
N VAL A 77 14.03 6.17 -11.63
CA VAL A 77 12.84 6.44 -12.45
C VAL A 77 13.23 7.39 -13.58
N PHE A 78 12.88 7.03 -14.81
CA PHE A 78 13.02 7.90 -15.97
C PHE A 78 11.64 8.41 -16.37
N ILE A 79 11.50 9.72 -16.52
CA ILE A 79 10.23 10.36 -16.85
C ILE A 79 10.39 11.08 -18.20
N PHE A 80 9.57 10.68 -19.16
CA PHE A 80 9.54 11.25 -20.51
C PHE A 80 8.14 11.71 -20.87
N ASP A 81 8.05 12.71 -21.73
CA ASP A 81 6.81 13.02 -22.46
C ASP A 81 6.75 12.29 -23.80
N ASP A 82 5.67 12.52 -24.55
CA ASP A 82 5.45 11.93 -25.87
C ASP A 82 6.62 12.21 -26.84
N THR A 83 7.17 13.43 -26.83
CA THR A 83 8.27 13.82 -27.72
C THR A 83 9.55 13.09 -27.31
N ALA A 84 9.92 13.19 -26.04
CA ALA A 84 11.13 12.59 -25.51
C ALA A 84 11.16 11.07 -25.70
N MET A 85 10.04 10.37 -25.49
CA MET A 85 9.95 8.91 -25.65
C MET A 85 10.21 8.45 -27.09
N THR A 86 9.94 9.31 -28.10
CA THR A 86 10.29 9.01 -29.50
C THR A 86 11.80 9.11 -29.75
N LEU A 87 12.48 10.04 -29.07
CA LEU A 87 13.88 10.39 -29.31
C LEU A 87 14.89 9.51 -28.55
N VAL A 88 14.53 9.02 -27.37
CA VAL A 88 15.45 8.26 -26.51
C VAL A 88 15.58 6.78 -26.92
N ASN A 89 16.77 6.24 -26.71
CA ASN A 89 17.04 4.81 -26.83
C ASN A 89 16.79 4.10 -25.48
N THR A 90 15.54 3.67 -25.27
CA THR A 90 15.12 3.01 -24.02
C THR A 90 15.79 1.65 -23.80
N GLN A 91 16.14 0.93 -24.86
CA GLN A 91 16.87 -0.34 -24.74
C GLN A 91 18.26 -0.11 -24.13
N ARG A 92 18.96 0.94 -24.56
CA ARG A 92 20.26 1.33 -23.99
C ARG A 92 20.11 1.76 -22.52
N ILE A 93 19.08 2.55 -22.20
CA ILE A 93 18.79 2.93 -20.81
C ILE A 93 18.63 1.69 -19.93
N ARG A 94 17.81 0.72 -20.36
CA ARG A 94 17.62 -0.54 -19.62
C ARG A 94 18.90 -1.37 -19.51
N ALA A 95 19.73 -1.37 -20.55
CA ALA A 95 21.01 -2.10 -20.52
C ALA A 95 22.02 -1.49 -19.53
N TYR A 96 22.01 -0.17 -19.35
CA TYR A 96 22.91 0.53 -18.43
C TYR A 96 22.39 0.63 -17.00
N ASN A 97 21.08 0.51 -16.80
CA ASN A 97 20.43 0.76 -15.52
C ASN A 97 19.54 -0.44 -15.16
N VAL A 98 20.07 -1.35 -14.35
CA VAL A 98 19.39 -2.62 -14.01
C VAL A 98 18.02 -2.38 -13.39
N ASP A 99 17.91 -1.37 -12.53
CA ASP A 99 16.68 -0.97 -11.82
C ASP A 99 16.07 0.32 -12.36
N ALA A 100 16.01 0.41 -13.68
CA ALA A 100 15.27 1.46 -14.38
C ALA A 100 13.77 1.14 -14.48
N VAL A 101 12.94 2.14 -14.18
CA VAL A 101 11.53 2.16 -14.56
C VAL A 101 11.30 3.38 -15.45
N LEU A 102 10.83 3.15 -16.68
CA LEU A 102 10.57 4.21 -17.65
C LEU A 102 9.09 4.58 -17.61
N VAL A 103 8.79 5.84 -17.36
CA VAL A 103 7.43 6.37 -17.28
C VAL A 103 7.19 7.35 -18.42
N LEU A 104 6.06 7.18 -19.11
CA LEU A 104 5.52 8.15 -20.07
C LEU A 104 4.47 9.02 -19.39
N LEU A 105 4.68 10.34 -19.38
CA LEU A 105 3.65 11.33 -19.10
C LEU A 105 3.12 11.86 -20.43
N SER A 106 2.02 11.27 -20.89
CA SER A 106 1.43 11.59 -22.19
C SER A 106 0.47 12.76 -22.05
N ALA A 107 0.54 13.74 -22.97
CA ALA A 107 -0.47 14.76 -23.16
C ALA A 107 -1.51 14.37 -24.23
N ASN A 108 -1.32 13.23 -24.88
CA ASN A 108 -2.17 12.77 -25.98
C ASN A 108 -3.50 12.17 -25.48
N GLU A 109 -4.62 12.85 -25.77
CA GLU A 109 -5.96 12.40 -25.37
C GLU A 109 -6.34 11.00 -25.89
N PHE A 110 -5.82 10.61 -27.06
CA PHE A 110 -6.08 9.26 -27.56
C PHE A 110 -5.40 8.21 -26.68
N ILE A 111 -4.17 8.46 -26.21
CA ILE A 111 -3.49 7.57 -25.26
C ILE A 111 -4.23 7.53 -23.92
N HIS A 112 -4.80 8.65 -23.48
CA HIS A 112 -5.48 8.78 -22.19
C HIS A 112 -6.71 7.86 -22.05
N CYS A 113 -7.41 7.61 -23.15
CA CYS A 113 -8.72 6.95 -23.17
C CYS A 113 -8.75 5.70 -24.07
N SER A 114 -7.60 5.16 -24.49
CA SER A 114 -7.56 3.98 -25.36
C SER A 114 -6.95 2.77 -24.66
N PRO A 115 -7.46 1.57 -24.98
CA PRO A 115 -6.79 0.31 -24.65
C PRO A 115 -5.31 0.30 -25.05
N PRO A 116 -4.44 -0.42 -24.31
CA PRO A 116 -3.01 -0.51 -24.60
C PRO A 116 -2.69 -0.80 -26.08
N ALA A 117 -3.33 -1.81 -26.68
CA ALA A 117 -3.07 -2.20 -28.07
C ALA A 117 -3.48 -1.14 -29.09
N ALA A 118 -4.57 -0.41 -28.86
CA ALA A 118 -5.00 0.68 -29.74
C ALA A 118 -4.05 1.87 -29.65
N ALA A 119 -3.62 2.22 -28.44
CA ALA A 119 -2.62 3.27 -28.20
C ALA A 119 -1.29 2.93 -28.88
N GLU A 120 -0.80 1.70 -28.71
CA GLU A 120 0.46 1.24 -29.32
C GLU A 120 0.39 1.22 -30.86
N ALA A 121 -0.71 0.74 -31.44
CA ALA A 121 -0.89 0.70 -32.89
C ALA A 121 -0.79 2.11 -33.53
N LYS A 122 -1.30 3.13 -32.84
CA LYS A 122 -1.26 4.52 -33.31
C LYS A 122 0.03 5.23 -32.93
N PHE A 123 0.57 4.93 -31.76
CA PHE A 123 1.75 5.57 -31.17
C PHE A 123 2.73 4.49 -30.65
N PRO A 124 3.58 3.92 -31.54
CA PRO A 124 4.44 2.79 -31.18
C PRO A 124 5.44 3.08 -30.05
N TYR A 125 5.74 4.35 -29.76
CA TYR A 125 6.61 4.72 -28.64
C TYR A 125 6.01 4.42 -27.27
N VAL A 126 4.69 4.23 -27.18
CA VAL A 126 3.99 3.90 -25.93
C VAL A 126 4.48 2.55 -25.36
N ALA A 127 4.77 1.57 -26.22
CA ALA A 127 5.31 0.27 -25.83
C ALA A 127 6.70 0.33 -25.18
N LYS A 128 7.40 1.47 -25.28
CA LYS A 128 8.71 1.66 -24.64
C LYS A 128 8.59 1.95 -23.13
N ALA A 129 7.41 2.35 -22.65
CA ALA A 129 7.16 2.72 -21.27
C ALA A 129 6.77 1.51 -20.40
N ASP A 130 7.20 1.50 -19.14
CA ASP A 130 6.73 0.57 -18.11
C ASP A 130 5.41 1.02 -17.48
N LEU A 131 5.22 2.34 -17.37
CA LEU A 131 4.04 2.99 -16.82
C LEU A 131 3.67 4.19 -17.70
N ILE A 132 2.38 4.45 -17.87
CA ILE A 132 1.87 5.54 -18.70
C ILE A 132 0.86 6.32 -17.87
N PHE A 133 1.06 7.62 -17.73
CA PHE A 133 0.14 8.52 -17.05
C PHE A 133 -0.35 9.59 -18.01
N ALA A 134 -1.58 10.05 -17.80
CA ALA A 134 -2.15 11.19 -18.48
C ALA A 134 -1.73 12.48 -17.76
N VAL A 135 -1.25 13.45 -18.53
CA VAL A 135 -1.01 14.83 -18.08
C VAL A 135 -1.72 15.81 -19.00
N ASN A 136 -2.18 16.93 -18.45
CA ASN A 136 -2.60 18.10 -19.22
C ASN A 136 -2.53 19.36 -18.34
N HIS A 137 -2.74 20.53 -18.93
CA HIS A 137 -2.63 21.82 -18.23
C HIS A 137 -3.89 22.22 -17.44
N HIS A 138 -4.88 21.33 -17.27
CA HIS A 138 -6.18 21.67 -16.69
C HIS A 138 -6.64 20.70 -15.59
N GLU A 139 -6.76 19.42 -15.92
CA GLU A 139 -7.26 18.36 -15.04
C GLU A 139 -6.14 17.56 -14.38
N PHE A 140 -5.04 17.31 -15.08
CA PHE A 140 -3.96 16.41 -14.67
C PHE A 140 -2.62 17.13 -14.69
N LEU A 141 -2.49 18.16 -13.86
CA LEU A 141 -1.27 18.94 -13.77
C LEU A 141 -0.09 18.02 -13.36
N PRO A 142 1.07 18.09 -14.04
CA PRO A 142 2.24 17.30 -13.68
C PRO A 142 2.61 17.38 -12.21
N GLU A 143 2.55 18.58 -11.61
CA GLU A 143 2.83 18.80 -10.18
C GLU A 143 1.93 18.03 -9.21
N THR A 144 0.71 17.68 -9.62
CA THR A 144 -0.25 16.96 -8.79
C THR A 144 -0.02 15.46 -8.83
N ILE A 145 0.48 14.93 -9.96
CA ILE A 145 0.63 13.49 -10.16
C ILE A 145 2.06 12.98 -10.00
N ILE A 146 3.08 13.85 -10.09
CA ILE A 146 4.48 13.42 -10.19
C ILE A 146 4.96 12.58 -9.00
N THR A 147 4.47 12.84 -7.80
CA THR A 147 4.80 12.04 -6.62
C THR A 147 4.18 10.65 -6.69
N ALA A 148 2.93 10.55 -7.18
CA ALA A 148 2.28 9.27 -7.45
C ALA A 148 2.99 8.48 -8.55
N VAL A 149 3.49 9.16 -9.59
CA VAL A 149 4.31 8.57 -10.66
C VAL A 149 5.56 7.90 -10.11
N VAL A 150 6.36 8.64 -9.34
CA VAL A 150 7.60 8.11 -8.75
C VAL A 150 7.29 6.95 -7.81
N ARG A 151 6.22 7.07 -7.02
CA ARG A 151 5.80 6.03 -6.09
C ARG A 151 5.31 4.77 -6.79
N SER A 152 4.52 4.88 -7.86
CA SER A 152 4.11 3.71 -8.67
C SER A 152 5.29 3.01 -9.33
N ALA A 153 6.32 3.76 -9.71
CA ALA A 153 7.56 3.17 -10.21
C ALA A 153 8.32 2.41 -9.12
N GLU A 154 8.38 2.96 -7.89
CA GLU A 154 8.96 2.30 -6.72
C GLU A 154 8.22 1.01 -6.37
N ASP A 155 6.88 1.08 -6.27
CA ASP A 155 6.02 -0.06 -5.96
C ASP A 155 6.19 -1.16 -7.02
N ARG A 156 6.19 -0.81 -8.32
CA ARG A 156 6.43 -1.76 -9.42
C ARG A 156 7.77 -2.49 -9.25
N LEU A 157 8.85 -1.76 -8.99
CA LEU A 157 10.17 -2.34 -8.84
C LEU A 157 10.22 -3.32 -7.66
N ASN A 158 9.62 -2.92 -6.53
CA ASN A 158 9.60 -3.75 -5.34
C ASN A 158 8.75 -5.02 -5.50
N ILE A 159 7.58 -4.90 -6.14
CA ILE A 159 6.70 -6.04 -6.45
C ILE A 159 7.43 -7.03 -7.37
N GLN A 160 8.06 -6.55 -8.43
CA GLN A 160 8.61 -7.42 -9.49
C GLN A 160 9.96 -8.06 -9.13
N LYS A 161 10.80 -7.39 -8.33
CA LYS A 161 12.20 -7.82 -8.15
C LYS A 161 12.64 -8.03 -6.71
N TYR A 162 12.08 -7.29 -5.77
CA TYR A 162 12.72 -7.10 -4.46
C TYR A 162 11.93 -7.63 -3.27
N SER A 163 10.85 -8.36 -3.51
CA SER A 163 10.08 -8.99 -2.45
C SER A 163 10.06 -10.50 -2.55
N THR A 164 10.78 -11.17 -1.64
CA THR A 164 10.56 -12.60 -1.33
C THR A 164 9.61 -12.77 -0.13
N ALA A 165 9.16 -11.66 0.44
CA ALA A 165 8.26 -11.60 1.57
C ALA A 165 6.85 -11.19 1.10
N ARG A 166 5.83 -11.67 1.83
CA ARG A 166 4.44 -11.29 1.61
C ARG A 166 4.27 -9.76 1.55
N ARG A 167 3.66 -9.28 0.47
CA ARG A 167 3.36 -7.86 0.21
C ARG A 167 1.89 -7.56 0.50
N TYR A 168 1.58 -6.27 0.45
CA TYR A 168 0.26 -5.72 0.66
C TYR A 168 -0.07 -4.87 -0.54
N ILE A 169 -0.84 -5.44 -1.45
CA ILE A 169 -1.01 -4.86 -2.77
C ILE A 169 -2.44 -4.43 -2.96
N PHE A 170 -2.62 -3.16 -3.32
CA PHE A 170 -3.81 -2.67 -3.99
C PHE A 170 -3.63 -2.96 -5.47
N LEU A 171 -4.40 -3.91 -5.98
CA LEU A 171 -4.44 -4.19 -7.41
C LEU A 171 -5.45 -3.25 -8.05
N VAL A 172 -4.97 -2.34 -8.88
CA VAL A 172 -5.78 -1.37 -9.61
C VAL A 172 -5.84 -1.79 -11.07
N ILE A 173 -7.05 -2.04 -11.56
CA ILE A 173 -7.32 -2.59 -12.89
C ILE A 173 -8.15 -1.58 -13.68
N ASP A 174 -7.50 -0.89 -14.61
CA ASP A 174 -8.15 0.07 -15.52
C ASP A 174 -7.26 0.25 -16.76
N ASP A 175 -7.87 0.21 -17.95
CA ASP A 175 -7.12 0.32 -19.19
C ASP A 175 -6.82 1.77 -19.58
N GLU A 176 -7.55 2.75 -19.04
CA GLU A 176 -7.43 4.18 -19.34
C GLU A 176 -6.42 4.88 -18.42
N PRO A 177 -5.27 5.37 -18.95
CA PRO A 177 -4.31 6.13 -18.16
C PRO A 177 -4.89 7.34 -17.45
N ARG A 178 -5.91 7.97 -18.02
CA ARG A 178 -6.61 9.10 -17.41
C ARG A 178 -7.12 8.79 -16.01
N TRP A 179 -7.77 7.63 -15.87
CA TRP A 179 -8.50 7.30 -14.66
C TRP A 179 -7.55 7.08 -13.48
N PHE A 180 -6.53 6.24 -13.64
CA PHE A 180 -5.59 6.02 -12.55
C PHE A 180 -4.64 7.20 -12.32
N SER A 181 -4.38 8.05 -13.33
CA SER A 181 -3.61 9.29 -13.11
C SER A 181 -4.32 10.25 -12.16
N GLN A 182 -5.65 10.32 -12.24
CA GLN A 182 -6.47 11.08 -11.29
C GLN A 182 -6.57 10.38 -9.93
N PHE A 183 -6.71 9.07 -9.94
CA PHE A 183 -7.04 8.29 -8.75
C PHE A 183 -5.85 8.02 -7.84
N LEU A 184 -4.66 7.75 -8.39
CA LEU A 184 -3.50 7.34 -7.61
C LEU A 184 -3.02 8.37 -6.58
N PRO A 185 -2.98 9.69 -6.85
CA PRO A 185 -2.66 10.68 -5.82
C PRO A 185 -3.58 10.57 -4.60
N VAL A 186 -4.88 10.38 -4.85
CA VAL A 186 -5.89 10.19 -3.78
C VAL A 186 -5.65 8.87 -3.05
N LEU A 187 -5.49 7.77 -3.77
CA LEU A 187 -5.25 6.45 -3.18
C LEU A 187 -4.00 6.46 -2.29
N TYR A 188 -2.89 7.00 -2.80
CA TYR A 188 -1.63 7.09 -2.05
C TYR A 188 -1.72 7.95 -0.80
N ASN A 189 -2.55 8.99 -0.82
CA ASN A 189 -2.85 9.80 0.36
C ASN A 189 -3.65 9.00 1.42
N ILE A 190 -4.56 8.12 1.00
CA ILE A 190 -5.34 7.27 1.90
C ILE A 190 -4.47 6.15 2.49
N ILE A 191 -3.76 5.41 1.63
CA ILE A 191 -3.02 4.22 2.08
C ILE A 191 -1.70 4.59 2.78
N GLY A 192 -1.17 5.81 2.57
CA GLY A 192 0.14 6.21 3.10
C GLY A 192 1.21 5.21 2.69
N GLN A 193 2.24 4.96 3.49
CA GLN A 193 3.21 3.87 3.22
C GLN A 193 2.77 2.52 3.79
N ARG A 194 1.49 2.17 3.68
CA ARG A 194 0.96 0.91 4.23
C ARG A 194 0.69 -0.21 3.24
N ALA A 195 0.71 0.11 1.96
CA ALA A 195 0.59 -0.86 0.88
C ALA A 195 1.24 -0.32 -0.39
N ASP A 196 1.57 -1.25 -1.28
CA ASP A 196 1.94 -1.00 -2.66
C ASP A 196 0.72 -0.90 -3.55
N VAL A 197 0.89 -0.27 -4.71
CA VAL A 197 -0.06 -0.33 -5.79
C VAL A 197 0.51 -1.08 -7.00
N MET A 198 -0.22 -2.09 -7.46
CA MET A 198 0.02 -2.73 -8.75
C MET A 198 -1.03 -2.23 -9.76
N LEU A 199 -0.57 -1.73 -10.90
CA LEU A 199 -1.43 -1.37 -12.03
C LEU A 199 -1.45 -2.51 -13.06
N THR A 200 -2.63 -2.91 -13.51
CA THR A 200 -2.84 -3.75 -14.70
C THR A 200 -3.87 -3.13 -15.62
N ARG A 201 -3.71 -3.32 -16.93
CA ARG A 201 -4.51 -2.67 -17.97
C ARG A 201 -5.28 -3.65 -18.86
N THR A 202 -5.05 -4.95 -18.70
CA THR A 202 -5.75 -6.00 -19.45
C THR A 202 -6.14 -7.17 -18.55
N TYR A 203 -7.05 -8.01 -19.05
CA TYR A 203 -7.41 -9.27 -18.40
C TYR A 203 -6.20 -10.18 -18.21
N GLU A 204 -5.38 -10.32 -19.24
CA GLU A 204 -4.22 -11.22 -19.26
C GLU A 204 -3.15 -10.76 -18.28
N GLU A 205 -2.86 -9.45 -18.21
CA GLU A 205 -1.95 -8.88 -17.21
C GLU A 205 -2.45 -9.14 -15.79
N THR A 206 -3.75 -8.98 -15.57
CA THR A 206 -4.39 -9.18 -14.27
C THR A 206 -4.35 -10.64 -13.85
N LEU A 207 -4.71 -11.56 -14.75
CA LEU A 207 -4.69 -13.00 -14.49
C LEU A 207 -3.26 -13.48 -14.20
N ASN A 208 -2.30 -13.03 -15.00
CA ASN A 208 -0.88 -13.33 -14.80
C ASN A 208 -0.38 -12.77 -13.47
N PHE A 209 -0.78 -11.56 -13.08
CA PHE A 209 -0.38 -11.02 -11.80
C PHE A 209 -0.94 -11.83 -10.62
N ILE A 210 -2.24 -12.15 -10.63
CA ILE A 210 -2.90 -12.85 -9.52
C ILE A 210 -2.43 -14.31 -9.42
N PHE A 211 -2.35 -15.03 -10.54
CA PHE A 211 -2.16 -16.49 -10.56
C PHE A 211 -0.86 -16.95 -11.24
N ASN A 212 -0.11 -16.06 -11.89
CA ASN A 212 1.04 -16.39 -12.75
C ASN A 212 0.65 -17.35 -13.89
N LEU A 213 -0.47 -17.06 -14.55
CA LEU A 213 -1.06 -17.86 -15.63
C LEU A 213 -1.54 -16.98 -16.79
N SER A 214 -1.62 -17.57 -17.98
CA SER A 214 -2.19 -16.94 -19.17
C SER A 214 -3.65 -17.36 -19.42
N ASP A 215 -4.09 -18.50 -18.89
CA ASP A 215 -5.46 -19.01 -19.04
C ASP A 215 -6.06 -19.42 -17.67
N PRO A 216 -7.30 -19.02 -17.35
CA PRO A 216 -7.93 -19.35 -16.07
C PRO A 216 -8.23 -20.85 -15.88
N SER A 217 -8.28 -21.64 -16.96
CA SER A 217 -8.47 -23.10 -16.89
C SER A 217 -7.26 -23.83 -16.30
N GLU A 218 -6.09 -23.19 -16.26
CA GLU A 218 -4.85 -23.74 -15.71
C GLU A 218 -4.75 -23.58 -14.17
N ILE A 219 -5.74 -22.96 -13.52
CA ILE A 219 -5.71 -22.74 -12.07
C ILE A 219 -5.84 -24.06 -11.31
N ASP A 220 -4.74 -24.47 -10.67
CA ASP A 220 -4.72 -25.58 -9.72
C ASP A 220 -5.32 -25.15 -8.36
N GLN A 221 -6.48 -25.73 -8.00
CA GLN A 221 -7.19 -25.42 -6.76
C GLN A 221 -6.39 -25.74 -5.49
N GLN A 222 -5.37 -26.58 -5.55
CA GLN A 222 -4.56 -26.94 -4.39
C GLN A 222 -3.35 -26.03 -4.21
N ASN A 223 -2.81 -25.49 -5.30
CA ASN A 223 -1.53 -24.77 -5.31
C ASN A 223 -1.63 -23.30 -5.74
N TYR A 224 -2.81 -22.78 -6.06
CA TYR A 224 -2.99 -21.38 -6.48
C TYR A 224 -2.46 -20.34 -5.48
N LEU A 225 -2.41 -20.66 -4.18
CA LEU A 225 -1.94 -19.71 -3.14
C LEU A 225 -0.45 -19.40 -3.25
N SER A 226 0.36 -20.34 -3.75
CA SER A 226 1.81 -20.15 -3.94
C SER A 226 2.16 -19.63 -5.33
N ASN A 227 1.17 -19.48 -6.21
CA ASN A 227 1.37 -19.03 -7.58
C ASN A 227 0.97 -17.57 -7.71
N GLY A 228 1.79 -16.76 -8.38
CA GLY A 228 1.53 -15.33 -8.56
C GLY A 228 1.44 -14.54 -7.24
N HIS A 229 0.72 -13.42 -7.28
CA HIS A 229 0.60 -12.46 -6.18
C HIS A 229 -0.79 -12.40 -5.55
N GLY A 230 -1.71 -13.30 -5.92
CA GLY A 230 -3.09 -13.26 -5.42
C GLY A 230 -3.17 -13.24 -3.89
N ASP A 231 -2.19 -13.86 -3.21
CA ASP A 231 -2.17 -13.91 -1.77
C ASP A 231 -1.67 -12.63 -1.05
N ASP A 232 -0.93 -11.78 -1.80
CA ASP A 232 -0.42 -10.48 -1.39
C ASP A 232 -1.47 -9.36 -1.52
N ILE A 233 -2.54 -9.60 -2.26
CA ILE A 233 -3.56 -8.59 -2.54
C ILE A 233 -4.45 -8.38 -1.30
N VAL A 234 -4.64 -7.11 -0.94
CA VAL A 234 -5.54 -6.68 0.16
C VAL A 234 -6.74 -5.90 -0.32
N CYS A 235 -6.74 -5.42 -1.56
CA CYS A 235 -7.89 -4.82 -2.19
C CYS A 235 -7.74 -4.89 -3.70
N VAL A 236 -8.84 -5.14 -4.40
CA VAL A 236 -8.93 -4.92 -5.85
C VAL A 236 -9.79 -3.71 -6.11
N ILE A 237 -9.30 -2.80 -6.93
CA ILE A 237 -10.01 -1.62 -7.43
C ILE A 237 -10.06 -1.75 -8.94
N THR A 238 -11.25 -1.93 -9.51
CA THR A 238 -11.38 -2.34 -10.91
C THR A 238 -12.47 -1.57 -11.65
N ASP A 239 -12.23 -1.24 -12.91
CA ASP A 239 -13.31 -1.03 -13.88
C ASP A 239 -13.93 -2.39 -14.26
N MET A 240 -15.16 -2.37 -14.76
CA MET A 240 -15.82 -3.53 -15.35
C MET A 240 -15.47 -3.73 -16.82
N TYR A 241 -15.15 -2.65 -17.54
CA TYR A 241 -14.79 -2.68 -18.95
C TYR A 241 -13.29 -2.52 -19.10
N PHE A 242 -12.63 -3.58 -19.51
CA PHE A 242 -11.24 -3.53 -19.94
C PHE A 242 -11.00 -4.63 -20.98
N PRO A 243 -9.86 -4.63 -21.70
CA PRO A 243 -9.62 -5.55 -22.78
C PRO A 243 -9.45 -7.01 -22.34
N ILE A 244 -10.04 -7.92 -23.11
CA ILE A 244 -9.66 -9.34 -23.24
C ILE A 244 -9.22 -9.54 -24.69
N ASP A 245 -8.07 -10.17 -24.93
CA ASP A 245 -7.51 -10.37 -26.27
C ASP A 245 -7.51 -9.07 -27.10
N ASN A 246 -7.11 -7.96 -26.47
CA ASN A 246 -7.09 -6.60 -27.04
C ASN A 246 -8.46 -6.02 -27.45
N LYS A 247 -9.57 -6.62 -27.02
CA LYS A 247 -10.93 -6.13 -27.28
C LYS A 247 -11.64 -5.79 -25.98
N LEU A 248 -12.13 -4.54 -25.89
CA LEU A 248 -12.87 -4.07 -24.72
C LEU A 248 -14.10 -4.95 -24.47
N SER A 249 -14.26 -5.43 -23.23
CA SER A 249 -15.34 -6.36 -22.88
C SER A 249 -15.73 -6.24 -21.42
N ILE A 250 -17.04 -6.10 -21.14
CA ILE A 250 -17.57 -6.14 -19.76
C ILE A 250 -17.33 -7.49 -19.06
N LYS A 251 -17.16 -8.56 -19.85
CA LYS A 251 -16.89 -9.89 -19.32
C LYS A 251 -15.54 -9.96 -18.61
N ALA A 252 -14.63 -9.01 -18.91
CA ALA A 252 -13.30 -8.95 -18.31
C ALA A 252 -13.39 -8.72 -16.80
N GLY A 253 -14.04 -7.63 -16.38
CA GLY A 253 -14.20 -7.33 -14.96
C GLY A 253 -15.04 -8.39 -14.24
N GLN A 254 -16.11 -8.88 -14.87
CA GLN A 254 -16.95 -9.92 -14.28
C GLN A 254 -16.15 -11.21 -14.02
N ALA A 255 -15.39 -11.68 -15.00
CA ALA A 255 -14.58 -12.90 -14.87
C ALA A 255 -13.51 -12.78 -13.78
N ILE A 256 -12.79 -11.65 -13.71
CA ILE A 256 -11.79 -11.43 -12.66
C ILE A 256 -12.43 -11.40 -11.27
N VAL A 257 -13.56 -10.69 -11.11
CA VAL A 257 -14.29 -10.62 -9.85
C VAL A 257 -14.77 -12.00 -9.39
N GLU A 258 -15.24 -12.84 -10.32
CA GLU A 258 -15.66 -14.22 -10.02
C GLU A 258 -14.48 -15.10 -9.59
N LEU A 259 -13.34 -15.00 -10.28
CA LEU A 259 -12.11 -15.72 -9.91
C LEU A 259 -11.63 -15.31 -8.53
N ILE A 260 -11.55 -14.01 -8.24
CA ILE A 260 -11.12 -13.50 -6.93
C ILE A 260 -12.06 -13.98 -5.84
N LYS A 261 -13.38 -13.93 -6.01
CA LYS A 261 -14.29 -14.42 -4.98
C LYS A 261 -14.20 -15.92 -4.75
N LYS A 262 -13.94 -16.69 -5.80
CA LYS A 262 -13.81 -18.15 -5.71
C LYS A 262 -12.55 -18.55 -4.95
N TYR A 263 -11.41 -17.97 -5.31
CA TYR A 263 -10.10 -18.37 -4.79
C TYR A 263 -9.61 -17.52 -3.62
N PHE A 264 -9.99 -16.25 -3.57
CA PHE A 264 -9.57 -15.28 -2.55
C PHE A 264 -10.76 -14.51 -1.93
N PRO A 265 -11.76 -15.19 -1.32
CA PRO A 265 -13.01 -14.58 -0.84
C PRO A 265 -12.86 -13.51 0.26
N ARG A 266 -11.64 -13.36 0.81
CA ARG A 266 -11.30 -12.32 1.78
C ARG A 266 -11.07 -10.94 1.15
N ILE A 267 -10.71 -10.90 -0.14
CA ILE A 267 -10.25 -9.67 -0.78
C ILE A 267 -11.46 -8.78 -1.04
N PRO A 268 -11.53 -7.58 -0.43
CA PRO A 268 -12.55 -6.61 -0.78
C PRO A 268 -12.36 -6.10 -2.22
N ILE A 269 -13.48 -5.93 -2.92
CA ILE A 269 -13.50 -5.47 -4.31
C ILE A 269 -14.24 -4.14 -4.36
N LEU A 270 -13.54 -3.14 -4.86
CA LEU A 270 -14.02 -1.82 -5.23
C LEU A 270 -14.24 -1.80 -6.74
N ILE A 271 -15.47 -1.52 -7.17
CA ILE A 271 -15.77 -1.30 -8.58
C ILE A 271 -15.88 0.20 -8.82
N ALA A 272 -14.98 0.73 -9.64
CA ALA A 272 -15.07 2.09 -10.15
C ALA A 272 -15.91 2.07 -11.42
N SER A 273 -17.16 2.51 -11.35
CA SER A 273 -18.10 2.47 -12.49
C SER A 273 -18.93 3.75 -12.57
N LYS A 274 -19.55 4.01 -13.72
CA LYS A 274 -20.57 5.06 -13.86
C LYS A 274 -21.82 4.63 -13.06
N ALA A 275 -22.44 5.58 -12.34
CA ALA A 275 -23.41 5.29 -11.28
C ALA A 275 -24.59 4.37 -11.67
N GLU A 276 -25.02 4.38 -12.93
CA GLU A 276 -26.16 3.57 -13.41
C GLU A 276 -25.85 2.07 -13.52
N GLU A 277 -24.63 1.69 -13.90
CA GLU A 277 -24.24 0.28 -14.10
C GLU A 277 -23.89 -0.41 -12.76
N GLY A 278 -23.43 0.37 -11.78
CA GLY A 278 -23.02 -0.09 -10.47
C GLY A 278 -24.09 -0.82 -9.66
N ASN A 279 -25.38 -0.51 -9.87
CA ASN A 279 -26.47 -1.11 -9.10
C ASN A 279 -26.53 -2.64 -9.21
N HIS A 280 -26.10 -3.21 -10.35
CA HIS A 280 -26.04 -4.65 -10.54
C HIS A 280 -25.00 -5.34 -9.63
N TYR A 281 -23.95 -4.60 -9.25
CA TYR A 281 -22.78 -5.14 -8.57
C TYR A 281 -22.76 -4.88 -7.05
N LYS A 282 -23.71 -4.09 -6.54
CA LYS A 282 -23.81 -3.71 -5.12
C LYS A 282 -23.88 -4.88 -4.14
N ASN A 283 -24.39 -6.03 -4.57
CA ASN A 283 -24.50 -7.21 -3.71
C ASN A 283 -23.15 -7.83 -3.36
N PHE A 284 -22.07 -7.44 -4.04
CA PHE A 284 -20.80 -8.15 -3.94
C PHE A 284 -19.53 -7.32 -4.14
N ALA A 285 -19.68 -6.02 -4.39
CA ALA A 285 -18.60 -5.05 -4.43
C ALA A 285 -19.14 -3.70 -3.97
N PHE A 286 -18.25 -2.84 -3.49
CA PHE A 286 -18.60 -1.45 -3.24
C PHE A 286 -18.32 -0.64 -4.49
N VAL A 287 -19.33 0.12 -4.89
CA VAL A 287 -19.32 0.85 -6.15
C VAL A 287 -19.00 2.30 -5.86
N ILE A 288 -17.97 2.83 -6.53
CA ILE A 288 -17.63 4.25 -6.49
C ILE A 288 -18.03 4.85 -7.84
N PRO A 289 -18.82 5.95 -7.85
CA PRO A 289 -19.10 6.67 -9.09
C PRO A 289 -17.80 7.29 -9.65
N LYS A 290 -17.43 6.94 -10.89
CA LYS A 290 -16.33 7.60 -11.61
C LYS A 290 -16.65 9.10 -11.78
N GLY A 291 -15.76 9.99 -11.33
CA GLY A 291 -15.81 11.44 -11.60
C GLY A 291 -16.49 12.32 -10.56
N ASP A 292 -16.94 11.79 -9.41
CA ASP A 292 -17.61 12.60 -8.38
C ASP A 292 -16.68 12.95 -7.20
N SER A 293 -16.47 14.25 -6.99
CA SER A 293 -15.63 14.81 -5.91
C SER A 293 -16.17 14.51 -4.49
N GLY A 294 -17.46 14.22 -4.34
CA GLY A 294 -18.07 13.86 -3.05
C GLY A 294 -17.72 12.45 -2.54
N SER A 295 -16.99 11.65 -3.32
CA SER A 295 -16.74 10.23 -3.05
C SER A 295 -15.45 9.92 -2.26
N LEU A 296 -14.59 10.92 -2.01
CA LEU A 296 -13.26 10.69 -1.43
C LEU A 296 -13.31 10.24 0.03
N GLN A 297 -14.18 10.84 0.84
CA GLN A 297 -14.37 10.40 2.22
C GLN A 297 -14.99 9.00 2.29
N ALA A 298 -15.95 8.69 1.42
CA ALA A 298 -16.57 7.36 1.35
C ALA A 298 -15.57 6.28 0.88
N LEU A 299 -14.71 6.62 -0.08
CA LEU A 299 -13.60 5.78 -0.52
C LEU A 299 -12.59 5.55 0.62
N GLN A 300 -12.22 6.61 1.33
CA GLN A 300 -11.32 6.52 2.48
C GLN A 300 -11.90 5.63 3.57
N GLU A 301 -13.14 5.90 4.00
CA GLU A 301 -13.86 5.09 4.98
C GLU A 301 -13.94 3.62 4.53
N TYR A 302 -14.25 3.37 3.26
CA TYR A 302 -14.28 2.01 2.73
C TYR A 302 -12.92 1.32 2.79
N ILE A 303 -11.86 1.99 2.31
CA ILE A 303 -10.52 1.42 2.34
C ILE A 303 -10.15 1.09 3.79
N HIS A 304 -10.35 2.00 4.73
CA HIS A 304 -10.05 1.75 6.14
C HIS A 304 -10.87 0.60 6.74
N ASP A 305 -12.18 0.57 6.50
CA ASP A 305 -13.09 -0.43 7.06
C ASP A 305 -12.86 -1.85 6.52
N TYR A 306 -12.49 -2.00 5.24
CA TYR A 306 -12.52 -3.29 4.56
C TYR A 306 -11.14 -3.88 4.24
N THR A 307 -10.07 -3.08 4.23
CA THR A 307 -8.69 -3.57 3.96
C THR A 307 -7.90 -3.87 5.25
N GLY A 308 -8.48 -3.58 6.41
CA GLY A 308 -7.84 -3.74 7.72
C GLY A 308 -6.95 -2.57 8.13
N MET A 309 -6.83 -1.52 7.30
CA MET A 309 -6.03 -0.31 7.60
C MET A 309 -6.61 0.55 8.73
N GLY A 310 -7.92 0.54 8.93
CA GLY A 310 -8.59 1.26 10.01
C GLY A 310 -8.87 0.39 11.23
N ASP A 311 -9.89 0.78 11.98
CA ASP A 311 -10.42 -0.02 13.08
C ASP A 311 -10.95 -1.38 12.58
N PHE A 312 -10.92 -2.38 13.45
CA PHE A 312 -11.60 -3.64 13.19
C PHE A 312 -13.10 -3.47 13.46
N ILE A 313 -13.89 -3.37 12.39
CA ILE A 313 -15.33 -3.11 12.44
C ILE A 313 -16.14 -4.40 12.38
N ILE A 314 -16.91 -4.68 13.43
CA ILE A 314 -17.86 -5.80 13.46
C ILE A 314 -19.27 -5.27 13.25
N ARG A 315 -19.90 -5.75 12.19
CA ARG A 315 -21.26 -5.40 11.80
C ARG A 315 -22.21 -6.56 12.07
N ASP A 316 -23.44 -6.24 12.43
CA ASP A 316 -24.51 -7.25 12.54
C ASP A 316 -25.03 -7.68 11.16
N GLU A 317 -26.02 -8.57 11.14
CA GLU A 317 -26.65 -9.07 9.91
C GLU A 317 -27.37 -7.98 9.11
N LYS A 318 -27.72 -6.84 9.74
CA LYS A 318 -28.34 -5.67 9.10
C LYS A 318 -27.30 -4.65 8.61
N GLY A 319 -26.01 -4.91 8.79
CA GLY A 319 -24.90 -4.03 8.40
C GLY A 319 -24.57 -2.92 9.40
N ALA A 320 -25.27 -2.84 10.53
CA ALA A 320 -25.02 -1.84 11.56
C ALA A 320 -23.75 -2.17 12.35
N ILE A 321 -22.92 -1.16 12.62
CA ILE A 321 -21.71 -1.32 13.43
C ILE A 321 -22.11 -1.66 14.87
N ARG A 322 -21.62 -2.80 15.37
CA ARG A 322 -21.81 -3.24 16.76
C ARG A 322 -20.57 -3.03 17.60
N TYR A 323 -19.40 -3.27 17.02
CA TYR A 323 -18.13 -3.09 17.69
C TYR A 323 -17.14 -2.40 16.76
N ARG A 324 -16.34 -1.51 17.36
CA ARG A 324 -15.23 -0.81 16.73
C ARG A 324 -14.03 -1.01 17.63
N VAL A 325 -12.99 -1.65 17.09
CA VAL A 325 -11.82 -2.09 17.83
C VAL A 325 -10.60 -1.43 17.19
N SER A 326 -10.00 -0.47 17.89
CA SER A 326 -8.91 0.35 17.34
C SER A 326 -7.53 -0.19 17.65
N ASN A 327 -7.39 -1.10 18.62
CA ASN A 327 -6.10 -1.66 19.00
C ASN A 327 -6.21 -3.08 19.55
N ILE A 328 -5.05 -3.74 19.66
CA ILE A 328 -4.96 -5.15 20.06
C ILE A 328 -5.50 -5.43 21.48
N HIS A 329 -5.44 -4.45 22.38
CA HIS A 329 -5.98 -4.61 23.75
C HIS A 329 -7.51 -4.63 23.74
N GLN A 330 -8.13 -3.75 22.94
CA GLN A 330 -9.59 -3.77 22.74
C GLN A 330 -10.05 -5.07 22.06
N LEU A 331 -9.26 -5.59 21.11
CA LEU A 331 -9.53 -6.88 20.47
C LEU A 331 -9.50 -8.02 21.49
N LEU A 332 -8.49 -8.05 22.37
CA LEU A 332 -8.40 -9.06 23.44
C LEU A 332 -9.60 -8.99 24.39
N LYS A 333 -9.99 -7.78 24.81
CA LYS A 333 -11.16 -7.58 25.67
C LYS A 333 -12.42 -8.16 25.03
N LEU A 334 -12.64 -7.85 23.76
CA LEU A 334 -13.80 -8.35 23.01
C LEU A 334 -13.79 -9.88 22.86
N ILE A 335 -12.61 -10.48 22.65
CA ILE A 335 -12.47 -11.94 22.60
C ILE A 335 -12.85 -12.58 23.94
N ILE A 336 -12.39 -12.00 25.06
CA ILE A 336 -12.71 -12.48 26.42
C ILE A 336 -14.21 -12.38 26.69
N GLU A 337 -14.84 -11.26 26.34
CA GLU A 337 -16.30 -11.08 26.45
C GLU A 337 -17.08 -12.16 25.68
N ALA A 338 -16.57 -12.58 24.51
CA ALA A 338 -17.18 -13.62 23.70
C ALA A 338 -17.04 -15.05 24.27
N GLU A 339 -16.25 -15.27 25.33
CA GLU A 339 -16.03 -16.61 25.93
C GLU A 339 -17.17 -17.05 26.84
N ASP A 340 -17.89 -16.11 27.43
CA ASP A 340 -19.01 -16.38 28.34
C ASP A 340 -20.17 -17.13 27.63
N ASN A 341 -21.07 -17.71 28.41
CA ASN A 341 -22.21 -18.50 27.96
C ASN A 341 -23.54 -17.71 27.96
N SER A 342 -23.51 -16.41 28.28
CA SER A 342 -24.65 -15.51 28.07
C SER A 342 -25.13 -15.52 26.61
N LEU A 343 -26.36 -15.07 26.37
CA LEU A 343 -26.93 -15.04 25.03
C LEU A 343 -26.16 -14.06 24.13
N GLU A 344 -25.81 -12.90 24.69
CA GLU A 344 -25.05 -11.82 24.06
C GLU A 344 -23.65 -12.30 23.65
N SER A 345 -22.91 -12.97 24.56
CA SER A 345 -21.57 -13.50 24.25
C SER A 345 -21.61 -14.60 23.19
N LYS A 346 -22.65 -15.43 23.16
CA LYS A 346 -22.86 -16.42 22.09
C LYS A 346 -23.11 -15.75 20.73
N GLN A 347 -23.87 -14.66 20.69
CA GLN A 347 -24.10 -13.88 19.47
C GLN A 347 -22.80 -13.22 18.99
N LEU A 348 -22.06 -12.58 19.89
CA LEU A 348 -20.75 -12.01 19.59
C LEU A 348 -19.77 -13.06 19.05
N ARG A 349 -19.73 -14.25 19.65
CA ARG A 349 -18.90 -15.36 19.17
C ARG A 349 -19.24 -15.76 17.73
N LYS A 350 -20.53 -15.88 17.40
CA LYS A 350 -20.97 -16.16 16.02
C LYS A 350 -20.55 -15.06 15.05
N LEU A 351 -20.63 -13.79 15.47
CA LEU A 351 -20.13 -12.67 14.66
C LEU A 351 -18.62 -12.80 14.44
N LEU A 352 -17.82 -12.97 15.49
CA LEU A 352 -16.37 -13.14 15.39
C LEU A 352 -15.98 -14.31 14.49
N GLU A 353 -16.71 -15.43 14.51
CA GLU A 353 -16.46 -16.58 13.63
C GLU A 353 -16.62 -16.23 12.14
N LYS A 354 -17.62 -15.40 11.79
CA LYS A 354 -17.79 -14.91 10.41
C LYS A 354 -16.55 -14.15 9.94
N TYR A 355 -15.95 -13.36 10.82
CA TYR A 355 -14.74 -12.60 10.50
C TYR A 355 -13.50 -13.48 10.45
N GLY A 356 -13.39 -14.47 11.33
CA GLY A 356 -12.30 -15.45 11.33
C GLY A 356 -12.25 -16.29 10.05
N ARG A 357 -13.42 -16.75 9.55
CA ARG A 357 -13.52 -17.50 8.28
C ARG A 357 -13.01 -16.73 7.07
N LYS A 358 -13.06 -15.40 7.13
CA LYS A 358 -12.61 -14.49 6.06
C LYS A 358 -11.19 -13.95 6.30
N GLU A 359 -10.46 -14.49 7.27
CA GLU A 359 -9.07 -14.11 7.58
C GLU A 359 -8.90 -12.64 8.03
N TYR A 360 -9.99 -11.93 8.39
CA TYR A 360 -9.93 -10.52 8.75
C TYR A 360 -9.05 -10.23 9.97
N PHE A 361 -8.98 -11.15 10.94
CA PHE A 361 -8.07 -10.97 12.09
C PHE A 361 -6.62 -10.92 11.64
N SER A 362 -6.18 -11.85 10.80
CA SER A 362 -4.80 -11.86 10.30
C SER A 362 -4.50 -10.64 9.43
N THR A 363 -5.44 -10.22 8.57
CA THR A 363 -5.28 -9.01 7.75
C THR A 363 -5.13 -7.76 8.61
N TRP A 364 -6.02 -7.59 9.61
CA TRP A 364 -6.00 -6.43 10.50
C TRP A 364 -4.74 -6.42 11.38
N LEU A 365 -4.37 -7.55 11.99
CA LEU A 365 -3.14 -7.64 12.79
C LEU A 365 -1.91 -7.26 11.98
N TYR A 366 -1.82 -7.71 10.73
CA TYR A 366 -0.70 -7.38 9.87
C TYR A 366 -0.68 -5.89 9.47
N MET A 367 -1.86 -5.29 9.25
CA MET A 367 -1.99 -3.86 8.99
C MET A 367 -1.48 -3.00 10.15
N HIS A 368 -1.66 -3.48 11.38
CA HIS A 368 -1.36 -2.80 12.65
C HIS A 368 -0.02 -3.25 13.29
N GLY A 369 0.95 -3.68 12.48
CA GLY A 369 2.32 -3.97 12.96
C GLY A 369 2.54 -5.31 13.66
N PHE A 370 1.55 -6.22 13.59
CA PHE A 370 1.64 -7.58 14.13
C PHE A 370 1.78 -8.62 13.01
N ARG A 371 2.75 -8.41 12.11
CA ARG A 371 3.05 -9.28 10.97
C ARG A 371 3.15 -10.76 11.36
N ASP A 372 4.09 -11.07 12.26
CA ASP A 372 4.39 -12.46 12.64
C ASP A 372 3.17 -13.16 13.25
N LEU A 373 2.38 -12.43 14.06
CA LEU A 373 1.13 -12.93 14.63
C LEU A 373 0.05 -13.15 13.56
N GLY A 374 -0.04 -12.25 12.58
CA GLY A 374 -0.93 -12.41 11.43
C GLY A 374 -0.64 -13.68 10.64
N ASP A 375 0.64 -13.94 10.35
CA ASP A 375 1.10 -15.14 9.66
C ASP A 375 0.86 -16.42 10.48
N GLU A 376 1.04 -16.37 11.81
CA GLU A 376 0.79 -17.50 12.70
C GLU A 376 -0.70 -17.89 12.79
N LEU A 377 -1.59 -16.90 12.87
CA LEU A 377 -3.02 -17.12 13.08
C LEU A 377 -3.75 -17.58 11.82
N ARG A 378 -3.28 -17.13 10.66
CA ARG A 378 -3.89 -17.40 9.37
C ARG A 378 -4.10 -18.89 9.04
N PRO A 379 -3.12 -19.80 9.21
CA PRO A 379 -3.32 -21.22 8.90
C PRO A 379 -4.24 -21.96 9.88
N LYS A 380 -4.57 -21.38 11.04
CA LYS A 380 -5.21 -22.13 12.15
C LYS A 380 -6.74 -22.30 12.03
N ARG A 381 -7.42 -21.60 11.10
CA ARG A 381 -8.84 -21.68 10.66
C ARG A 381 -9.85 -22.38 11.60
N ALA A 382 -9.79 -22.09 12.91
CA ALA A 382 -10.66 -22.69 13.91
C ALA A 382 -12.02 -21.96 13.99
N THR A 383 -12.99 -22.56 14.68
CA THR A 383 -14.32 -21.98 14.94
C THR A 383 -14.69 -22.08 16.42
N GLY A 384 -15.78 -21.41 16.83
CA GLY A 384 -16.30 -21.53 18.18
C GLY A 384 -15.34 -21.08 19.27
N LYS A 385 -15.47 -21.73 20.44
CA LYS A 385 -14.58 -21.51 21.58
C LYS A 385 -13.12 -21.87 21.25
N LYS A 386 -12.88 -22.81 20.34
CA LYS A 386 -11.51 -23.17 19.92
C LYS A 386 -10.82 -21.98 19.23
N MET A 387 -11.53 -21.28 18.35
CA MET A 387 -11.03 -20.05 17.72
C MET A 387 -10.73 -18.98 18.77
N LEU A 388 -11.67 -18.71 19.69
CA LEU A 388 -11.46 -17.72 20.75
C LEU A 388 -10.22 -18.05 21.60
N ASN A 389 -10.05 -19.32 21.99
CA ASN A 389 -8.87 -19.75 22.76
C ASN A 389 -7.56 -19.51 22.00
N ILE A 390 -7.50 -19.85 20.71
CA ILE A 390 -6.30 -19.63 19.87
C ILE A 390 -6.00 -18.13 19.78
N LEU A 391 -7.00 -17.32 19.45
CA LEU A 391 -6.84 -15.86 19.34
C LEU A 391 -6.41 -15.25 20.68
N LYS A 392 -7.07 -15.61 21.78
CA LYS A 392 -6.76 -15.11 23.12
C LYS A 392 -5.33 -15.44 23.52
N GLN A 393 -4.91 -16.70 23.38
CA GLN A 393 -3.55 -17.12 23.74
C GLN A 393 -2.49 -16.38 22.94
N ALA A 394 -2.66 -16.31 21.62
CA ALA A 394 -1.68 -15.68 20.73
C ALA A 394 -1.60 -14.15 20.95
N ILE A 395 -2.77 -13.49 21.08
CA ILE A 395 -2.83 -12.04 21.32
C ILE A 395 -2.28 -11.68 22.71
N THR A 396 -2.63 -12.41 23.76
CA THR A 396 -2.09 -12.17 25.11
C THR A 396 -0.57 -12.30 25.11
N ALA A 397 -0.03 -13.37 24.50
CA ALA A 397 1.42 -13.56 24.40
C ALA A 397 2.11 -12.41 23.65
N GLU A 398 1.51 -11.93 22.57
CA GLU A 398 2.07 -10.81 21.79
C GLU A 398 2.02 -9.47 22.54
N ILE A 399 0.96 -9.22 23.31
CA ILE A 399 0.87 -8.04 24.18
C ILE A 399 1.96 -8.08 25.25
N GLU A 400 2.11 -9.20 25.96
CA GLU A 400 3.14 -9.36 26.99
C GLU A 400 4.56 -9.19 26.43
N ARG A 401 4.81 -9.79 25.26
CA ARG A 401 6.09 -9.66 24.54
C ARG A 401 6.37 -8.21 24.18
N THR A 402 5.37 -7.50 23.67
CA THR A 402 5.49 -6.11 23.25
C THR A 402 5.71 -5.17 24.44
N GLN A 403 5.10 -5.43 25.59
CA GLN A 403 5.35 -4.66 26.81
C GLN A 403 6.80 -4.81 27.29
N LYS A 404 7.35 -6.03 27.24
CA LYS A 404 8.72 -6.35 27.69
C LYS A 404 9.81 -5.96 26.69
N SER A 405 9.47 -5.74 25.42
CA SER A 405 10.44 -5.44 24.36
C SER A 405 10.57 -3.92 24.14
N PRO A 406 11.77 -3.34 24.34
CA PRO A 406 11.99 -1.94 24.02
C PRO A 406 12.21 -1.73 22.51
N LEU A 407 11.92 -0.51 22.04
CA LEU A 407 12.56 0.00 20.83
C LEU A 407 13.96 0.49 21.22
N ILE A 408 15.00 -0.01 20.54
CA ILE A 408 16.39 0.34 20.83
C ILE A 408 16.85 1.36 19.80
N ILE A 409 17.20 2.56 20.24
CA ILE A 409 17.73 3.63 19.39
C ILE A 409 19.01 4.16 19.99
N ASN A 410 20.13 3.96 19.27
CA ASN A 410 21.45 4.41 19.69
C ASN A 410 21.79 4.01 21.14
N GLY A 411 21.50 2.76 21.51
CA GLY A 411 21.70 2.21 22.87
C GLY A 411 20.61 2.56 23.89
N ASN A 412 19.74 3.54 23.63
CA ASN A 412 18.61 3.87 24.50
C ASN A 412 17.49 2.85 24.33
N ARG A 413 16.92 2.39 25.45
CA ARG A 413 15.79 1.46 25.48
C ARG A 413 14.49 2.22 25.77
N ILE A 414 13.57 2.19 24.82
CA ILE A 414 12.32 2.96 24.86
C ILE A 414 11.17 1.99 25.11
N PHE A 415 10.47 2.16 26.24
CA PHE A 415 9.33 1.31 26.61
C PHE A 415 8.00 2.03 26.54
N SER A 416 8.01 3.34 26.78
CA SER A 416 6.85 4.22 26.94
C SER A 416 6.90 5.45 26.02
N LEU A 417 5.79 6.19 25.92
CA LEU A 417 5.73 7.46 25.21
C LEU A 417 6.60 8.52 25.87
N GLU A 418 6.73 8.48 27.19
CA GLU A 418 7.59 9.37 27.97
C GLU A 418 9.08 9.15 27.66
N ASP A 419 9.51 7.88 27.53
CA ASP A 419 10.87 7.56 27.09
C ASP A 419 11.13 8.08 25.67
N LEU A 420 10.15 7.88 24.76
CA LEU A 420 10.25 8.32 23.38
C LEU A 420 10.36 9.85 23.30
N LEU A 421 9.51 10.58 24.02
CA LEU A 421 9.56 12.05 24.07
C LEU A 421 10.90 12.57 24.60
N LYS A 422 11.42 11.95 25.67
CA LYS A 422 12.73 12.32 26.23
C LYS A 422 13.85 12.12 25.22
N LEU A 423 13.82 11.01 24.47
CA LEU A 423 14.80 10.75 23.42
C LEU A 423 14.69 11.76 22.28
N LEU A 424 13.49 11.96 21.73
CA LEU A 424 13.27 12.84 20.57
C LEU A 424 13.73 14.29 20.82
N ARG A 425 13.63 14.76 22.06
CA ARG A 425 14.11 16.09 22.47
C ARG A 425 15.64 16.26 22.49
N THR A 426 16.40 15.16 22.46
CA THR A 426 17.86 15.19 22.69
C THR A 426 18.66 14.52 21.58
N ILE A 427 18.04 13.64 20.79
CA ILE A 427 18.73 12.86 19.75
C ILE A 427 19.01 13.68 18.50
N GLU A 428 20.16 13.43 17.87
CA GLU A 428 20.49 13.96 16.55
C GLU A 428 19.60 13.31 15.48
N THR A 429 19.11 14.11 14.52
CA THR A 429 18.12 13.65 13.52
C THR A 429 18.64 12.52 12.64
N ASP A 430 19.92 12.53 12.29
CA ASP A 430 20.56 11.51 11.44
C ASP A 430 20.44 10.10 12.05
N LYS A 431 20.40 9.99 13.39
CA LYS A 431 20.25 8.72 14.10
C LYS A 431 18.85 8.12 14.00
N ILE A 432 17.83 8.92 13.68
CA ILE A 432 16.44 8.48 13.61
C ILE A 432 15.85 8.55 12.19
N GLN A 433 16.54 9.19 11.25
CA GLN A 433 16.05 9.36 9.87
C GLN A 433 15.63 8.02 9.25
N PHE A 434 16.49 6.99 9.38
CA PHE A 434 16.19 5.64 8.90
C PHE A 434 14.89 5.07 9.49
N LEU A 435 14.61 5.33 10.77
CA LEU A 435 13.42 4.82 11.45
C LEU A 435 12.15 5.53 10.99
N SER A 436 12.23 6.86 10.77
CA SER A 436 11.13 7.67 10.23
C SER A 436 10.83 7.29 8.79
N ASP A 437 11.88 7.21 7.96
CA ASP A 437 11.78 6.91 6.54
C ASP A 437 11.16 5.53 6.26
N ASN A 438 11.27 4.58 7.18
CA ASN A 438 10.77 3.22 7.02
C ASN A 438 9.56 2.90 7.93
N ASP A 439 8.85 3.93 8.40
CA ASP A 439 7.63 3.82 9.22
C ASP A 439 7.79 3.02 10.54
N ILE A 440 9.03 2.89 11.04
CA ILE A 440 9.36 2.01 12.18
C ILE A 440 8.72 2.54 13.47
N PHE A 441 8.68 3.86 13.66
CA PHE A 441 8.04 4.47 14.82
C PHE A 441 6.55 4.16 14.87
N SER A 442 5.85 4.32 13.75
CA SER A 442 4.41 4.09 13.67
C SER A 442 4.07 2.62 13.93
N TYR A 443 4.86 1.67 13.40
CA TYR A 443 4.70 0.26 13.77
C TYR A 443 4.90 0.01 15.25
N TRP A 444 5.92 0.60 15.86
CA TRP A 444 6.13 0.46 17.29
C TRP A 444 4.96 1.04 18.10
N LEU A 445 4.42 2.19 17.68
CA LEU A 445 3.27 2.84 18.30
C LEU A 445 1.99 2.01 18.20
N ASP A 446 1.64 1.48 17.02
CA ASP A 446 0.51 0.55 16.85
C ASP A 446 0.63 -0.63 17.80
N ARG A 447 1.83 -1.23 17.86
CA ARG A 447 2.13 -2.38 18.71
C ARG A 447 1.94 -2.06 20.18
N LYS A 448 2.31 -0.85 20.61
CA LYS A 448 2.09 -0.35 21.98
C LYS A 448 0.64 0.06 22.25
N GLY A 449 -0.24 0.05 21.24
CA GLY A 449 -1.65 0.37 21.35
C GLY A 449 -1.97 1.86 21.20
N PHE A 450 -1.17 2.60 20.44
CA PHE A 450 -1.33 4.03 20.17
C PHE A 450 -1.60 4.29 18.67
N PRO A 451 -2.68 3.74 18.10
CA PRO A 451 -2.93 3.77 16.65
C PRO A 451 -3.12 5.18 16.10
N GLU A 452 -3.75 6.10 16.84
CA GLU A 452 -3.98 7.46 16.34
C GLU A 452 -2.68 8.28 16.27
N LEU A 453 -1.81 8.14 17.27
CA LEU A 453 -0.47 8.72 17.22
C LEU A 453 0.38 8.07 16.13
N ALA A 454 0.24 6.76 15.89
CA ALA A 454 0.89 6.07 14.79
C ALA A 454 0.42 6.60 13.42
N GLU A 455 -0.87 6.87 13.24
CA GLU A 455 -1.38 7.52 12.01
C GLU A 455 -0.83 8.94 11.83
N GLU A 456 -0.72 9.74 12.90
CA GLU A 456 -0.10 11.07 12.81
C GLU A 456 1.42 10.99 12.51
N PHE A 457 2.08 9.86 12.81
CA PHE A 457 3.48 9.60 12.48
C PHE A 457 3.69 9.11 11.03
N ARG A 458 2.61 8.71 10.33
CA ARG A 458 2.67 7.98 9.05
C ARG A 458 2.63 8.86 7.79
N PRO A 459 3.60 8.63 6.91
CA PRO A 459 5.00 8.84 7.23
C PRO A 459 5.25 10.36 7.34
N ILE A 460 5.83 10.79 8.45
CA ILE A 460 6.37 12.16 8.50
C ILE A 460 7.65 12.18 7.69
N HIS A 461 7.59 12.84 6.54
CA HIS A 461 8.76 13.16 5.72
C HIS A 461 9.36 14.49 6.18
N GLY A 462 10.68 14.50 6.38
CA GLY A 462 11.40 15.66 6.86
C GLY A 462 12.88 15.33 7.07
N ALA A 463 13.69 16.36 7.29
CA ALA A 463 15.10 16.22 7.61
C ALA A 463 15.52 17.30 8.61
N GLY A 464 16.64 17.08 9.29
CA GLY A 464 17.19 18.02 10.27
C GLY A 464 16.31 18.24 11.50
N TYR A 465 16.45 19.40 12.13
CA TYR A 465 15.84 19.71 13.43
C TYR A 465 14.30 19.73 13.41
N GLU A 466 13.70 20.06 12.27
CA GLU A 466 12.23 20.10 12.13
C GLU A 466 11.59 18.71 12.28
N LEU A 467 12.30 17.63 11.91
CA LEU A 467 11.78 16.27 12.05
C LEU A 467 11.67 15.87 13.54
N THR A 468 12.76 15.97 14.30
CA THR A 468 12.79 15.58 15.72
C THR A 468 11.83 16.41 16.55
N LYS A 469 11.77 17.73 16.29
CA LYS A 469 10.83 18.64 16.93
C LYS A 469 9.37 18.27 16.63
N SER A 470 9.03 18.08 15.36
CA SER A 470 7.67 17.72 14.95
C SER A 470 7.21 16.40 15.59
N LEU A 471 8.08 15.39 15.60
CA LEU A 471 7.79 14.12 16.26
C LEU A 471 7.62 14.27 17.78
N ALA A 472 8.47 15.07 18.44
CA ALA A 472 8.37 15.32 19.87
C ALA A 472 7.05 16.04 20.24
N ASP A 473 6.67 17.07 19.48
CA ASP A 473 5.44 17.85 19.71
C ASP A 473 4.19 16.96 19.59
N LEU A 474 4.17 16.03 18.63
CA LEU A 474 3.09 15.04 18.49
C LEU A 474 3.00 14.10 19.70
N VAL A 475 4.13 13.54 20.15
CA VAL A 475 4.12 12.66 21.34
C VAL A 475 3.63 13.41 22.57
N GLU A 476 4.10 14.64 22.78
CA GLU A 476 3.70 15.50 23.90
C GLU A 476 2.20 15.80 23.89
N LYS A 477 1.64 16.11 22.71
CA LYS A 477 0.19 16.31 22.51
C LYS A 477 -0.63 15.07 22.92
N TRP A 478 -0.17 13.87 22.60
CA TRP A 478 -0.95 12.64 22.76
C TRP A 478 -0.86 11.97 24.14
N ILE A 479 0.25 12.14 24.87
CA ILE A 479 0.43 11.59 26.23
C ILE A 479 -0.79 11.86 27.16
N PRO A 480 -1.26 13.11 27.34
CA PRO A 480 -2.39 13.37 28.25
C PRO A 480 -3.70 12.73 27.78
N ILE A 481 -3.91 12.64 26.46
CA ILE A 481 -5.13 12.04 25.87
C ILE A 481 -5.18 10.54 26.20
N TYR A 482 -4.08 9.81 25.97
CA TYR A 482 -4.02 8.38 26.27
C TYR A 482 -4.10 8.07 27.76
N ARG A 483 -3.47 8.88 28.62
CA ARG A 483 -3.58 8.74 30.09
C ARG A 483 -5.02 8.90 30.57
N LYS A 484 -5.78 9.85 30.04
CA LYS A 484 -7.20 10.04 30.42
C LYS A 484 -8.06 8.83 30.02
N ARG A 485 -7.80 8.24 28.84
CA ARG A 485 -8.56 7.07 28.35
C ARG A 485 -8.26 5.79 29.13
N SER A 486 -7.00 5.56 29.53
CA SER A 486 -6.65 4.39 30.34
C SER A 486 -7.31 4.43 31.72
N GLN A 487 -7.41 5.62 32.33
CA GLN A 487 -8.13 5.82 33.60
C GLN A 487 -9.64 5.59 33.47
N GLN A 488 -10.24 5.90 32.34
CA GLN A 488 -11.66 5.63 32.07
C GLN A 488 -11.95 4.15 31.78
N SER A 489 -10.99 3.42 31.21
CA SER A 489 -11.15 2.00 30.87
C SER A 489 -10.96 1.05 32.06
N ASN A 490 -10.30 1.53 33.12
CA ASN A 490 -10.08 0.81 34.38
C ASN A 490 -11.18 1.08 35.44
N LYS A 491 -12.17 1.92 35.12
CA LYS A 491 -13.43 2.07 35.85
C LYS A 491 -14.51 1.26 35.17
#